data_AF-A0A1F9WTU6-F1
#
_entry.id   AF-A0A1F9WTU6-F1
#
_cell.length_a   1.000
_cell.length_b   1.000
_cell.length_c   1.000
_cell.angle_alpha   90.00
_cell.angle_beta   90.00
_cell.angle_gamma   90.00
#
_symmetry.space_group_name_H-M   'P 1'
#
loop_
_entity.id
_entity.type
_entity.pdbx_description
1 polymer ?
#
loop_
_entity_poly.entity_id
_entity_poly.type
_entity_poly.pdbx_seq_one_letter_code
_entity_poly.pdbx_strand_id
1 'polypeptide(L)'
;MNLHSQIADIAFEGYIVILLLFAFVGFTVVFFLRNSQCPACKLYFVKNFGESNEVNRSRGFDTIMRTDEVHNSNEEKIGEIKRQEQVNAIWLTYENHFNCKRCGYKWHDVSIKRLTEFRE
;
A
#
# COMPACT_ATOMS: atom_id res chain seq x y z
N MET A 1 -27.06 17.75 -33.54
CA MET A 1 -25.85 17.08 -33.00
C MET A 1 -25.89 15.64 -33.48
N ASN A 2 -24.84 15.19 -34.18
CA ASN A 2 -24.85 13.90 -34.88
C ASN A 2 -24.60 12.75 -33.89
N LEU A 3 -25.52 11.80 -33.82
CA LEU A 3 -25.42 10.59 -33.00
C LEU A 3 -24.11 9.81 -33.25
N HIS A 4 -23.58 9.88 -34.48
CA HIS A 4 -22.30 9.28 -34.86
C HIS A 4 -21.09 9.90 -34.16
N SER A 5 -21.09 11.20 -33.83
CA SER A 5 -19.95 11.80 -33.12
C SER A 5 -19.92 11.38 -31.65
N GLN A 6 -21.10 11.30 -31.01
CA GLN A 6 -21.20 10.88 -29.60
C GLN A 6 -20.75 9.43 -29.37
N ILE A 7 -21.03 8.52 -30.30
CA ILE A 7 -20.60 7.12 -30.19
C ILE A 7 -19.08 6.99 -30.36
N ALA A 8 -18.48 7.79 -31.25
CA ALA A 8 -17.03 7.81 -31.46
C ALA A 8 -16.28 8.35 -30.23
N ASP A 9 -16.81 9.39 -29.59
CA ASP A 9 -16.23 9.97 -28.36
C ASP A 9 -16.24 8.96 -27.21
N ILE A 10 -17.37 8.25 -26.98
CA ILE A 10 -17.48 7.21 -25.94
C ILE A 10 -16.52 6.04 -26.20
N ALA A 11 -16.41 5.59 -27.45
CA ALA A 11 -15.50 4.50 -27.82
C ALA A 11 -14.03 4.89 -27.62
N PHE A 12 -13.68 6.14 -27.94
CA PHE A 12 -12.33 6.68 -27.76
C PHE A 12 -11.96 6.80 -26.27
N GLU A 13 -12.87 7.31 -25.43
CA GLU A 13 -12.67 7.37 -23.98
C GLU A 13 -12.52 5.97 -23.37
N GLY A 14 -13.37 5.01 -23.76
CA GLY A 14 -13.28 3.63 -23.30
C GLY A 14 -11.94 2.96 -23.65
N TYR A 15 -11.43 3.21 -24.86
CA TYR A 15 -10.12 2.72 -25.30
C TYR A 15 -8.97 3.30 -24.45
N ILE A 16 -9.01 4.61 -24.15
CA ILE A 16 -8.00 5.24 -23.29
C ILE A 16 -7.97 4.61 -21.90
N VAL A 17 -9.14 4.39 -21.28
CA VAL A 17 -9.22 3.77 -19.95
C VAL A 17 -8.60 2.37 -19.95
N ILE A 18 -8.88 1.57 -20.98
CA ILE A 18 -8.30 0.24 -21.13
C ILE A 18 -6.77 0.31 -21.24
N LEU A 19 -6.24 1.21 -22.07
CA LEU A 19 -4.79 1.39 -22.20
C LEU A 19 -4.13 1.81 -20.88
N LEU A 20 -4.75 2.71 -20.12
CA LEU A 20 -4.25 3.15 -18.82
C LEU A 20 -4.23 2.00 -17.81
N LEU A 21 -5.25 1.13 -17.81
CA LEU A 21 -5.29 -0.06 -16.97
C LEU A 21 -4.14 -1.02 -17.31
N PHE A 22 -3.91 -1.29 -18.60
CA PHE A 22 -2.77 -2.13 -19.01
C PHE A 22 -1.42 -1.52 -18.64
N ALA A 23 -1.26 -0.21 -18.81
CA ALA A 23 -0.05 0.49 -18.41
C ALA A 23 0.17 0.41 -16.89
N PHE A 24 -0.88 0.57 -16.08
CA PHE A 24 -0.82 0.45 -14.63
C PHE A 24 -0.45 -0.98 -14.19
N VAL A 25 -1.07 -2.00 -14.78
CA VAL A 25 -0.73 -3.40 -14.51
C VAL A 25 0.72 -3.69 -14.93
N GLY A 26 1.14 -3.24 -16.11
CA GLY A 26 2.53 -3.38 -16.56
C GLY A 26 3.52 -2.71 -15.61
N PHE A 27 3.22 -1.50 -15.15
CA PHE A 27 4.05 -0.76 -14.20
C PHE A 27 4.17 -1.49 -12.86
N THR A 28 3.05 -1.98 -12.30
CA THR A 28 3.08 -2.72 -11.03
C THR A 28 3.89 -4.01 -11.14
N VAL A 29 3.75 -4.77 -12.24
CA VAL A 29 4.54 -5.98 -12.48
C VAL A 29 6.04 -5.66 -12.59
N VAL A 30 6.42 -4.63 -13.37
CA VAL A 30 7.83 -4.21 -13.51
C VAL A 30 8.41 -3.76 -12.18
N PHE A 31 7.64 -3.01 -11.39
CA PHE A 31 8.05 -2.57 -10.05
C PHE A 31 8.31 -3.75 -9.12
N PHE A 32 7.40 -4.73 -9.09
CA PHE A 32 7.56 -5.97 -8.31
C PHE A 32 8.78 -6.78 -8.74
N LEU A 33 8.98 -6.94 -10.06
CA LEU A 33 10.14 -7.66 -10.59
C LEU A 33 11.44 -6.98 -10.17
N ARG A 34 11.56 -5.67 -10.33
CA ARG A 34 12.75 -4.92 -9.89
C ARG A 34 13.02 -5.07 -8.39
N ASN A 35 12.00 -5.03 -7.55
CA ASN A 35 12.18 -5.19 -6.10
C ASN A 35 12.62 -6.62 -5.70
N SER A 36 12.32 -7.62 -6.52
CA SER A 36 12.75 -9.01 -6.30
C SER A 36 14.18 -9.31 -6.76
N GLN A 37 14.80 -8.36 -7.47
CA GLN A 37 16.09 -8.54 -8.13
C GLN A 37 17.25 -8.45 -7.15
N CYS A 38 18.22 -9.36 -7.25
CA CYS A 38 19.47 -9.22 -6.52
C CYS A 38 20.29 -8.05 -7.09
N PRO A 39 20.73 -7.08 -6.27
CA PRO A 39 21.48 -5.92 -6.76
C PRO A 39 22.84 -6.28 -7.38
N ALA A 40 23.46 -7.39 -6.95
CA ALA A 40 24.75 -7.86 -7.47
C ALA A 40 24.62 -8.66 -8.77
N CYS A 41 23.96 -9.82 -8.74
CA CYS A 41 23.90 -10.73 -9.90
C CYS A 41 22.70 -10.47 -10.84
N LYS A 42 21.83 -9.51 -10.53
CA LYS A 42 20.67 -9.09 -11.35
C LYS A 42 19.64 -10.19 -11.62
N LEU A 43 19.69 -11.31 -10.90
CA LEU A 43 18.69 -12.39 -10.98
C LEU A 43 17.45 -12.07 -10.13
N TYR A 44 16.29 -12.50 -10.60
CA TYR A 44 14.98 -12.32 -9.94
C TYR A 44 14.64 -13.49 -9.01
N PHE A 45 13.79 -13.25 -8.01
CA PHE A 45 13.26 -14.28 -7.09
C PHE A 45 14.32 -15.10 -6.32
N VAL A 46 15.55 -14.58 -6.22
CA VAL A 46 16.67 -15.21 -5.49
C VAL A 46 16.82 -14.66 -4.06
N LYS A 47 15.92 -13.77 -3.65
CA LYS A 47 15.92 -13.12 -2.33
C LYS A 47 15.55 -14.14 -1.25
N ASN A 48 16.39 -14.23 -0.24
CA ASN A 48 16.16 -14.98 0.98
C ASN A 48 16.03 -13.99 2.14
N PHE A 49 14.96 -14.14 2.92
CA PHE A 49 14.71 -13.31 4.09
C PHE A 49 15.57 -13.83 5.25
N GLY A 50 16.41 -12.95 5.79
CA GLY A 50 17.11 -13.18 7.05
C GLY A 50 16.35 -12.58 8.22
N GLU A 51 17.08 -12.25 9.28
CA GLU A 51 16.54 -11.56 10.45
C GLU A 51 16.09 -10.13 10.07
N SER A 52 15.08 -9.66 10.80
CA SER A 52 14.60 -8.28 10.74
C SER A 52 14.70 -7.72 12.15
N ASN A 53 15.41 -6.62 12.30
CA ASN A 53 15.73 -6.02 13.60
C ASN A 53 15.08 -4.64 13.70
N GLU A 54 14.43 -4.37 14.83
CA GLU A 54 13.95 -3.02 15.14
C GLU A 54 15.17 -2.11 15.39
N VAL A 55 15.36 -1.11 14.54
CA VAL A 55 16.49 -0.17 14.62
C VAL A 55 16.09 1.18 15.19
N ASN A 56 14.81 1.53 15.12
CA ASN A 56 14.30 2.78 15.70
C ASN A 56 12.83 2.63 16.09
N ARG A 57 12.46 3.33 17.17
CA ARG A 57 11.10 3.47 17.66
C ARG A 57 10.84 4.95 17.93
N SER A 58 9.94 5.54 17.16
CA SER A 58 9.46 6.90 17.41
C SER A 58 8.00 6.87 17.87
N ARG A 59 7.67 7.81 18.76
CA ARG A 59 6.31 8.03 19.26
C ARG A 59 5.80 9.36 18.75
N GLY A 60 4.49 9.46 18.57
CA GLY A 60 3.82 10.72 18.23
C GLY A 60 2.33 10.50 18.05
N PHE A 61 1.73 11.33 17.21
CA PHE A 61 0.29 11.34 17.00
C PHE A 61 -0.02 11.09 15.53
N ASP A 62 -1.12 10.39 15.28
CA ASP A 62 -1.69 10.23 13.96
C ASP A 62 -3.18 10.58 14.01
N THR A 63 -3.73 10.99 12.88
CA THR A 63 -5.16 11.28 12.73
C THR A 63 -5.85 10.09 12.10
N ILE A 64 -6.83 9.53 12.80
CA ILE A 64 -7.69 8.48 12.27
C ILE A 64 -9.10 9.00 12.04
N MET A 65 -9.79 8.41 11.06
CA MET A 65 -11.23 8.57 10.89
C MET A 65 -11.93 7.47 11.68
N ARG A 66 -12.82 7.85 12.60
CA ARG A 66 -13.77 6.93 13.21
C ARG A 66 -15.17 7.21 12.68
N THR A 67 -15.89 6.12 12.41
CA THR A 67 -17.29 6.17 12.01
C THR A 67 -18.10 5.49 13.11
N ASP A 68 -18.95 6.25 13.78
CA ASP A 68 -19.89 5.73 14.77
C ASP A 68 -21.25 5.57 14.10
N GLU A 69 -21.89 4.42 14.26
CA GLU A 69 -23.24 4.18 13.77
C GLU A 69 -24.26 4.70 14.78
N VAL A 70 -25.28 5.40 14.30
CA VAL A 70 -26.38 5.90 15.13
C VAL A 70 -27.57 4.98 14.91
N HIS A 71 -28.09 4.40 16.00
CA HIS A 71 -29.24 3.51 15.99
C HIS A 71 -30.44 4.18 16.69
N ASN A 72 -31.65 3.85 16.25
CA ASN A 72 -32.89 4.22 16.96
C ASN A 72 -33.18 3.23 18.11
N SER A 73 -34.31 3.41 18.82
CA SER A 73 -34.74 2.53 19.91
C SER A 73 -35.07 1.10 19.48
N ASN A 74 -35.24 0.86 18.18
CA ASN A 74 -35.49 -0.44 17.57
C ASN A 74 -34.20 -1.07 17.00
N GLU A 75 -33.03 -0.51 17.33
CA GLU A 75 -31.70 -0.90 16.83
C GLU A 75 -31.50 -0.71 15.32
N GLU A 76 -32.41 -0.02 14.63
CA GLU A 76 -32.25 0.29 13.21
C GLU A 76 -31.25 1.42 13.04
N LYS A 77 -30.28 1.23 12.14
CA LYS A 77 -29.30 2.25 11.79
C LYS A 77 -30.00 3.44 11.12
N ILE A 78 -29.95 4.59 11.77
CA ILE A 78 -30.55 5.85 11.30
C ILE A 78 -29.51 6.87 10.80
N GLY A 79 -28.22 6.60 11.01
CA GLY A 79 -27.17 7.47 10.50
C GLY A 79 -25.75 7.00 10.84
N GLU A 80 -24.78 7.79 10.39
CA GLU A 80 -23.36 7.64 10.69
C GLU A 80 -22.77 8.99 11.06
N ILE A 81 -21.95 9.02 12.11
CA ILE A 81 -21.15 10.18 12.49
C ILE A 81 -19.69 9.85 12.19
N LYS A 82 -19.06 10.66 11.33
CA LYS A 82 -17.62 10.56 11.04
C LYS A 82 -16.87 11.62 11.83
N ARG A 83 -15.91 11.21 12.65
CA ARG A 83 -15.03 12.13 13.39
C ARG A 83 -13.57 11.87 13.11
N GLN A 84 -12.77 12.93 13.10
CA GLN A 84 -11.32 12.88 13.12
C GLN A 84 -10.85 12.85 14.57
N GLU A 85 -10.02 11.87 14.90
CA GLU A 85 -9.46 11.71 16.25
C GLU A 85 -7.94 11.60 16.15
N GLN A 86 -7.24 12.38 16.96
CA GLN A 86 -5.80 12.21 17.14
C GLN A 86 -5.54 11.09 18.14
N VAL A 87 -4.79 10.09 17.70
CA VAL A 87 -4.44 8.90 18.50
C VAL A 87 -2.94 8.79 18.63
N ASN A 88 -2.49 8.17 19.73
CA ASN A 88 -1.08 7.83 19.90
C ASN A 88 -0.68 6.82 18.84
N ALA A 89 0.43 7.10 18.17
CA ALA A 89 1.02 6.23 17.18
C ALA A 89 2.49 5.97 17.50
N ILE A 90 2.89 4.73 17.26
CA ILE A 90 4.28 4.30 17.32
C ILE A 90 4.71 3.91 15.90
N TRP A 91 5.81 4.50 15.43
CA TRP A 91 6.46 4.08 14.20
C TRP A 91 7.69 3.27 14.54
N LEU A 92 7.69 2.01 14.12
CA LEU A 92 8.80 1.08 14.27
C LEU A 92 9.53 1.01 12.94
N THR A 93 10.81 1.34 12.95
CA THR A 93 11.69 1.18 11.78
C THR A 93 12.44 -0.13 11.93
N TYR A 94 12.36 -0.98 10.91
CA TYR A 94 13.03 -2.27 10.84
C TYR A 94 14.09 -2.26 9.77
N GLU A 95 15.28 -2.74 10.10
CA GLU A 95 16.29 -3.13 9.13
C GLU A 95 16.09 -4.60 8.78
N ASN A 96 15.80 -4.87 7.51
CA ASN A 96 15.53 -6.21 7.02
C ASN A 96 16.75 -6.71 6.28
N HIS A 97 17.35 -7.80 6.75
CA HIS A 97 18.51 -8.38 6.10
C HIS A 97 18.11 -9.42 5.05
N PHE A 98 18.80 -9.39 3.92
CA PHE A 98 18.58 -10.31 2.82
C PHE A 98 19.89 -10.91 2.34
N ASN A 99 19.79 -12.12 1.80
CA ASN A 99 20.89 -12.72 1.04
C ASN A 99 20.40 -13.28 -0.29
N CYS A 100 21.33 -13.39 -1.25
CA CYS A 100 21.07 -13.99 -2.54
C CYS A 100 21.34 -15.49 -2.45
N LYS A 101 20.33 -16.32 -2.75
CA LYS A 101 20.48 -17.79 -2.85
C LYS A 101 21.56 -18.24 -3.83
N ARG A 102 21.88 -17.41 -4.84
CA ARG A 102 22.76 -17.78 -5.96
C ARG A 102 24.18 -17.25 -5.85
N CYS A 103 24.36 -15.97 -5.55
CA CYS A 103 25.70 -15.38 -5.44
C CYS A 103 26.14 -15.09 -4.00
N GLY A 104 25.29 -15.34 -3.00
CA GLY A 104 25.61 -15.09 -1.59
C GLY A 104 25.68 -13.62 -1.20
N TYR A 105 25.50 -12.68 -2.13
CA TYR A 105 25.49 -11.24 -1.84
C TYR A 105 24.45 -10.91 -0.76
N LYS A 106 24.85 -10.12 0.23
CA LYS A 106 24.00 -9.68 1.34
C LYS A 106 23.66 -8.21 1.18
N TRP A 107 22.42 -7.85 1.45
CA TRP A 107 21.97 -6.46 1.46
C TRP A 107 20.90 -6.27 2.53
N HIS A 108 20.58 -5.02 2.83
CA HIS A 108 19.50 -4.67 3.75
C HIS A 108 18.54 -3.68 3.09
N ASP A 109 17.33 -3.62 3.62
CA ASP A 109 16.32 -2.62 3.26
C ASP A 109 15.59 -2.16 4.53
N VAL A 110 15.08 -0.94 4.50
CA VAL A 110 14.42 -0.32 5.64
C VAL A 110 12.91 -0.35 5.44
N SER A 111 12.18 -0.89 6.42
CA SER A 111 10.72 -0.84 6.45
C SER A 111 10.22 -0.10 7.67
N ILE A 112 9.08 0.59 7.53
CA ILE A 112 8.43 1.30 8.64
C ILE A 112 7.08 0.66 8.88
N LYS A 113 6.83 0.24 10.12
CA LYS A 113 5.56 -0.30 10.59
C LYS A 113 4.90 0.69 11.54
N ARG A 114 3.67 1.08 11.24
CA ARG A 114 2.82 1.88 12.11
C ARG A 114 2.04 0.97 13.06
N LEU A 115 2.07 1.28 14.34
CA LEU A 115 1.18 0.72 15.36
C LEU A 115 0.34 1.85 15.96
N THR A 116 -0.98 1.72 15.88
CA THR A 116 -1.90 2.64 16.56
C THR A 116 -2.15 2.08 17.96
N GLU A 117 -1.80 2.83 19.00
CA GLU A 117 -2.17 2.46 20.36
C GLU A 117 -3.65 2.80 20.55
N PHE A 118 -4.48 1.76 20.69
CA PHE A 118 -5.83 1.92 21.19
C PHE A 118 -5.73 2.05 22.72
N ARG A 119 -6.17 3.17 23.27
CA ARG A 119 -6.49 3.24 24.71
C ARG A 119 -7.73 2.36 24.93
N GLU A 120 -7.56 1.28 25.69
CA GLU A 120 -8.65 0.51 26.30
C GLU A 120 -9.42 1.37 27.33
#